data_AF-Q9FEL3-F1
#
_entry.id   AF-Q9FEL3-F1
#
_cell.length_a   1.000
_cell.length_b   1.000
_cell.length_c   1.000
_cell.angle_alpha   90.00
_cell.angle_beta   90.00
_cell.angle_gamma   90.00
#
_symmetry.space_group_name_H-M   'P 1'
#
loop_
_entity.id
_entity.type
_entity.pdbx_description
1 polymer ?
#
loop_
_entity_poly.entity_id
_entity_poly.type
_entity_poly.pdbx_seq_one_letter_code
_entity_poly.pdbx_strand_id
1 'polypeptide(L)'
;KRVMQTWLPASTALLEMMIFHLPSPSTAQRYRVENLYEGPLDDQYANAIRNCDPEGPLMLYVSKMIPASDKGRFFAFGRVFAGKVCTGMKVRIMGPNYVPGEKKDLYVKNVQRTVIWMGKKQETVEDVPCGNTVAMVGLDQFITKNATLTNEKEVEAHPIRAMKFSVSPVVRVACSVQAC
;
A
#
# COMPACT_ATOMS: atom_id res chain seq x y z
N LYS A 1 4.00 37.89 6.65
CA LYS A 1 4.20 36.41 6.77
C LYS A 1 4.44 35.97 8.21
N ARG A 2 5.48 36.43 8.93
CA ARG A 2 5.75 36.02 10.33
C ARG A 2 4.61 36.33 11.31
N VAL A 3 4.01 37.52 11.23
CA VAL A 3 2.89 37.93 12.12
C VAL A 3 1.73 36.93 12.09
N MET A 4 1.27 36.53 10.89
CA MET A 4 0.17 35.56 10.75
C MET A 4 0.56 34.15 11.22
N GLN A 5 1.82 33.74 11.03
CA GLN A 5 2.29 32.42 11.50
C GLN A 5 2.33 32.33 13.03
N THR A 6 2.62 33.43 13.71
CA THR A 6 2.61 33.51 15.18
C THR A 6 1.20 33.70 15.72
N TRP A 7 0.37 34.49 15.05
CA TRP A 7 -0.98 34.84 15.52
C TRP A 7 -2.01 33.73 15.25
N LEU A 8 -1.94 33.07 14.09
CA LEU A 8 -2.85 32.00 13.68
C LEU A 8 -2.03 30.87 13.02
N PRO A 9 -1.35 30.02 13.81
CA PRO A 9 -0.58 28.90 13.28
C PRO A 9 -1.51 27.87 12.62
N ALA A 10 -1.62 27.94 11.29
CA ALA A 10 -2.47 27.06 10.50
C ALA A 10 -2.14 25.57 10.70
N SER A 11 -0.88 25.23 11.02
CA SER A 11 -0.48 23.85 11.30
C SER A 11 -1.22 23.25 12.48
N THR A 12 -1.45 24.02 13.55
CA THR A 12 -2.15 23.53 14.75
C THR A 12 -3.62 23.32 14.44
N ALA A 13 -4.28 24.30 13.83
CA ALA A 13 -5.68 24.20 13.44
C ALA A 13 -5.94 23.06 12.45
N LEU A 14 -5.06 22.87 11.45
CA LEU A 14 -5.17 21.76 10.51
C LEU A 14 -4.98 20.41 11.19
N LEU A 15 -4.00 20.30 12.10
CA LEU A 15 -3.75 19.06 12.83
C LEU A 15 -4.92 18.69 13.74
N GLU A 16 -5.48 19.66 14.45
CA GLU A 16 -6.68 19.47 15.27
C GLU A 16 -7.86 19.01 14.42
N MET A 17 -8.14 19.69 13.29
CA MET A 17 -9.21 19.26 12.39
C MET A 17 -8.99 17.83 11.87
N MET A 18 -7.75 17.44 11.55
CA MET A 18 -7.44 16.07 11.15
C MET A 18 -7.71 15.07 12.29
N ILE A 19 -7.28 15.38 13.51
CA ILE A 19 -7.47 14.50 14.68
C ILE A 19 -8.97 14.34 15.01
N PHE A 20 -9.74 15.42 14.99
CA PHE A 20 -11.15 15.38 15.38
C PHE A 20 -12.08 14.83 14.29
N HIS A 21 -11.76 15.01 13.01
CA HIS A 21 -12.66 14.63 11.91
C HIS A 21 -12.21 13.42 11.10
N LEU A 22 -10.94 13.01 11.14
CA LEU A 22 -10.51 11.79 10.46
C LEU A 22 -10.51 10.61 11.44
N PRO A 23 -11.21 9.51 11.10
CA PRO A 23 -11.19 8.33 11.94
C PRO A 23 -9.79 7.70 11.94
N SER A 24 -9.38 7.19 13.10
CA SER A 24 -8.17 6.39 13.24
C SER A 24 -8.22 5.16 12.31
N PRO A 25 -7.06 4.60 11.91
CA PRO A 25 -7.00 3.38 11.10
C PRO A 25 -7.81 2.22 11.71
N SER A 26 -7.75 2.02 13.03
CA SER A 26 -8.49 0.96 13.71
C SER A 26 -10.00 1.13 13.60
N THR A 27 -10.51 2.36 13.72
CA THR A 27 -11.95 2.65 13.53
C THR A 27 -12.33 2.58 12.06
N ALA A 28 -11.48 3.11 11.17
CA ALA A 28 -11.72 3.19 9.74
C ALA A 28 -11.78 1.82 9.05
N GLN A 29 -10.91 0.89 9.46
CA GLN A 29 -10.85 -0.43 8.82
C GLN A 29 -12.10 -1.28 9.08
N ARG A 30 -12.76 -1.11 10.24
CA ARG A 30 -13.96 -1.88 10.61
C ARG A 30 -15.08 -1.79 9.60
N TYR A 31 -15.39 -0.59 9.12
CA TYR A 31 -16.46 -0.38 8.12
C TYR A 31 -15.94 -0.39 6.67
N ARG A 32 -14.62 -0.35 6.46
CA ARG A 32 -14.02 -0.36 5.11
C ARG A 32 -13.69 -1.77 4.62
N VAL A 33 -13.48 -2.74 5.51
CA VAL A 33 -13.10 -4.10 5.15
C VAL A 33 -14.05 -4.71 4.11
N GLU A 34 -15.36 -4.49 4.27
CA GLU A 34 -16.41 -4.99 3.37
C GLU A 34 -16.26 -4.50 1.92
N ASN A 35 -15.70 -3.30 1.74
CA ASN A 35 -15.49 -2.70 0.43
C ASN A 35 -14.09 -2.96 -0.12
N LEU A 36 -13.13 -3.28 0.75
CA LEU A 36 -11.71 -3.43 0.43
C LEU A 36 -11.36 -4.87 0.08
N TYR A 37 -11.77 -5.84 0.89
CA TYR A 37 -11.34 -7.24 0.75
C TYR A 37 -12.31 -8.01 -0.16
N GLU A 38 -11.78 -8.80 -1.10
CA GLU A 38 -12.61 -9.56 -2.05
C GLU A 38 -12.98 -10.97 -1.56
N GLY A 39 -12.34 -11.44 -0.48
CA GLY A 39 -12.63 -12.74 0.12
C GLY A 39 -13.79 -12.74 1.12
N PRO A 40 -14.06 -13.90 1.75
CA PRO A 40 -15.07 -14.04 2.79
C PRO A 40 -14.79 -13.13 4.00
N LEU A 41 -15.83 -12.47 4.54
CA LEU A 41 -15.68 -11.55 5.68
C LEU A 41 -15.51 -12.23 7.04
N ASP A 42 -15.66 -13.55 7.06
CA ASP A 42 -15.52 -14.40 8.24
C ASP A 42 -14.12 -15.04 8.33
N ASP A 43 -13.25 -14.82 7.33
CA ASP A 43 -11.90 -15.38 7.33
C ASP A 43 -10.95 -14.61 8.26
N GLN A 44 -9.79 -15.20 8.52
CA GLN A 44 -8.79 -14.60 9.41
C GLN A 44 -8.21 -13.28 8.85
N TYR A 45 -8.18 -13.11 7.52
CA TYR A 45 -7.61 -11.94 6.86
C TYR A 45 -8.53 -10.73 6.98
N ALA A 46 -9.83 -10.92 6.71
CA ALA A 46 -10.87 -9.93 6.90
C ALA A 46 -10.96 -9.52 8.37
N ASN A 47 -10.90 -10.47 9.30
CA ASN A 47 -10.86 -10.16 10.73
C ASN A 47 -9.61 -9.37 11.14
N ALA A 48 -8.43 -9.73 10.62
CA ALA A 48 -7.19 -9.00 10.89
C ALA A 48 -7.22 -7.58 10.32
N ILE A 49 -7.77 -7.38 9.12
CA ILE A 49 -8.00 -6.05 8.53
C ILE A 49 -9.00 -5.27 9.39
N ARG A 50 -10.15 -5.86 9.72
CA ARG A 50 -11.21 -5.24 10.54
C ARG A 50 -10.67 -4.73 11.88
N ASN A 51 -9.79 -5.51 12.50
CA ASN A 51 -9.20 -5.18 13.80
C ASN A 51 -7.93 -4.31 13.69
N CYS A 52 -7.36 -4.13 12.49
CA CYS A 52 -6.06 -3.51 12.30
C CYS A 52 -5.01 -4.16 13.22
N ASP A 53 -4.92 -5.48 13.17
CA ASP A 53 -4.08 -6.27 14.06
C ASP A 53 -2.62 -6.31 13.58
N PRO A 54 -1.64 -5.82 14.37
CA PRO A 54 -0.23 -5.82 13.99
C PRO A 54 0.42 -7.22 14.06
N GLU A 55 -0.15 -8.17 14.81
CA GLU A 55 0.36 -9.55 14.91
C GLU A 55 -0.38 -10.52 13.98
N GLY A 56 -1.41 -10.04 13.28
CA GLY A 56 -2.19 -10.81 12.32
C GLY A 56 -1.44 -11.11 11.01
N PRO A 57 -2.09 -11.83 10.08
CA PRO A 57 -1.55 -12.06 8.74
C PRO A 57 -1.28 -10.73 8.02
N LEU A 58 -0.13 -10.64 7.34
CA LEU A 58 0.21 -9.47 6.56
C LEU A 58 -0.82 -9.29 5.44
N MET A 59 -1.46 -8.12 5.41
CA MET A 59 -2.30 -7.67 4.31
C MET A 59 -1.86 -6.25 3.94
N LEU A 60 -1.14 -6.10 2.83
CA LEU A 60 -0.61 -4.82 2.38
C LEU A 60 -1.06 -4.57 0.93
N TYR A 61 -1.63 -3.39 0.65
CA TYR A 61 -1.98 -3.00 -0.71
C TYR A 61 -0.99 -1.99 -1.27
N VAL A 62 -0.35 -2.33 -2.39
CA VAL A 62 0.49 -1.43 -3.17
C VAL A 62 -0.40 -0.65 -4.12
N SER A 63 -0.36 0.67 -4.00
CA SER A 63 -1.24 1.58 -4.74
C SER A 63 -0.53 2.34 -5.86
N LYS A 64 0.79 2.53 -5.72
CA LYS A 64 1.57 3.34 -6.65
C LYS A 64 3.03 2.88 -6.68
N MET A 65 3.60 2.87 -7.89
CA MET A 65 5.04 2.74 -8.09
C MET A 65 5.65 4.14 -8.17
N ILE A 66 6.61 4.44 -7.30
CA ILE A 66 7.33 5.73 -7.27
C ILE A 66 8.72 5.51 -7.88
N PRO A 67 9.11 6.26 -8.93
CA PRO A 67 10.44 6.12 -9.51
C PRO A 67 11.51 6.51 -8.50
N ALA A 68 12.54 5.68 -8.36
CA ALA A 68 13.73 6.01 -7.59
C ALA A 68 14.60 7.03 -8.32
N SER A 69 15.50 7.69 -7.59
CA SER A 69 16.52 8.56 -8.19
C SER A 69 17.49 7.76 -9.07
N ASP A 70 17.69 6.48 -8.76
CA ASP A 70 18.44 5.55 -9.61
C ASP A 70 17.58 5.11 -10.79
N LYS A 71 18.07 5.42 -12.01
CA LYS A 71 17.40 5.11 -13.27
C LYS A 71 17.07 3.61 -13.34
N GLY A 72 15.78 3.30 -13.38
CA GLY A 72 15.26 1.95 -13.62
C GLY A 72 14.75 1.19 -12.39
N ARG A 73 14.85 1.75 -11.19
CA ARG A 73 14.24 1.15 -9.98
C ARG A 73 12.99 1.90 -9.56
N PHE A 74 12.01 1.14 -9.07
CA PHE A 74 10.78 1.70 -8.51
C PHE A 74 10.59 1.27 -7.05
N PHE A 75 10.04 2.18 -6.26
CA PHE A 75 9.52 1.90 -4.93
C PHE A 75 8.05 1.52 -5.04
N ALA A 76 7.68 0.38 -4.46
CA ALA A 76 6.28 0.01 -4.28
C ALA A 76 5.73 0.75 -3.05
N PHE A 77 4.88 1.75 -3.28
CA PHE A 77 4.24 2.53 -2.21
C PHE A 77 2.84 2.01 -1.93
N GLY A 78 2.60 1.68 -0.66
CA GLY A 78 1.38 1.04 -0.23
C GLY A 78 1.03 1.32 1.22
N ARG A 79 -0.04 0.67 1.66
CA ARG A 79 -0.51 0.72 3.05
C ARG A 79 -0.60 -0.69 3.61
N VAL A 80 -0.15 -0.86 4.85
CA VAL A 80 -0.33 -2.07 5.64
C VAL A 80 -1.70 -2.00 6.31
N PHE A 81 -2.60 -2.92 5.98
CA PHE A 81 -3.93 -3.02 6.59
C PHE A 81 -3.92 -3.94 7.81
N ALA A 82 -3.21 -5.06 7.73
CA ALA A 82 -3.00 -6.00 8.82
C ALA A 82 -1.56 -6.54 8.81
N GLY A 83 -1.09 -6.99 9.98
CA GLY A 83 0.25 -7.51 10.20
C GLY A 83 1.35 -6.44 10.19
N LYS A 84 2.59 -6.91 10.02
CA LYS A 84 3.81 -6.09 9.89
C LYS A 84 4.60 -6.53 8.68
N VAL A 85 5.22 -5.56 7.99
CA VAL A 85 6.18 -5.84 6.93
C VAL A 85 7.59 -5.54 7.43
N CYS A 86 8.50 -6.48 7.26
CA CYS A 86 9.90 -6.34 7.68
C CYS A 86 10.85 -6.41 6.49
N THR A 87 12.00 -5.74 6.60
CA THR A 87 13.09 -5.91 5.64
C THR A 87 13.59 -7.36 5.63
N GLY A 88 13.78 -7.93 4.44
CA GLY A 88 14.18 -9.32 4.23
C GLY A 88 13.05 -10.34 4.26
N MET A 89 11.83 -9.92 4.59
CA MET A 89 10.67 -10.80 4.68
C MET A 89 10.25 -11.34 3.30
N LYS A 90 9.94 -12.63 3.23
CA LYS A 90 9.32 -13.27 2.06
C LYS A 90 7.84 -12.91 2.00
N VAL A 91 7.47 -12.19 0.95
CA VAL A 91 6.08 -11.80 0.69
C VAL A 91 5.58 -12.47 -0.58
N ARG A 92 4.32 -12.87 -0.53
CA ARG A 92 3.53 -13.34 -1.65
C ARG A 92 2.86 -12.12 -2.29
N ILE A 93 3.11 -11.91 -3.57
CA ILE A 93 2.60 -10.83 -4.39
C ILE A 93 1.44 -11.38 -5.21
N MET A 94 0.24 -10.87 -4.97
CA MET A 94 -0.96 -11.09 -5.77
C MET A 94 -1.15 -9.89 -6.68
N GLY A 95 -0.93 -10.08 -7.98
CA GLY A 95 -1.16 -9.06 -8.99
C GLY A 95 -2.64 -8.73 -9.20
N PRO A 96 -2.95 -7.74 -10.05
CA PRO A 96 -4.32 -7.26 -10.25
C PRO A 96 -5.25 -8.27 -10.93
N ASN A 97 -4.70 -9.25 -11.65
CA ASN A 97 -5.50 -10.28 -12.33
C ASN A 97 -5.45 -11.62 -11.58
N TYR A 98 -4.95 -11.63 -10.35
CA TYR A 98 -4.90 -12.83 -9.53
C TYR A 98 -6.31 -13.28 -9.15
N VAL A 99 -6.62 -14.54 -9.43
CA VAL A 99 -7.85 -15.21 -8.98
C VAL A 99 -7.47 -16.28 -7.97
N PRO A 100 -8.15 -16.36 -6.81
CA PRO A 100 -7.92 -17.41 -5.82
C PRO A 100 -7.98 -18.80 -6.45
N GLY A 101 -6.93 -19.60 -6.23
CA GLY A 101 -6.79 -20.96 -6.79
C GLY A 101 -5.94 -21.05 -8.04
N GLU A 102 -5.71 -19.96 -8.78
CA GLU A 102 -4.77 -19.93 -9.89
C GLU A 102 -3.35 -19.56 -9.44
N LYS A 103 -2.34 -19.99 -10.21
CA LYS A 103 -0.93 -19.55 -10.04
C LYS A 103 -0.55 -18.40 -10.98
N LYS A 104 -1.51 -17.90 -11.77
CA LYS A 104 -1.29 -16.75 -12.65
C LYS A 104 -1.17 -15.47 -11.83
N ASP A 105 -0.25 -14.59 -12.23
CA ASP A 105 -0.04 -13.29 -11.59
C ASP A 105 0.29 -13.39 -10.08
N LEU A 106 0.93 -14.50 -9.70
CA LEU A 106 1.34 -14.81 -8.34
C LEU A 106 2.85 -14.98 -8.28
N TYR A 107 3.50 -14.20 -7.41
CA TYR A 107 4.95 -14.23 -7.23
C TYR A 107 5.32 -14.29 -5.76
N VAL A 108 6.42 -14.97 -5.41
CA VAL A 108 6.97 -14.96 -4.05
C VAL A 108 8.37 -14.37 -4.11
N LYS A 109 8.57 -13.25 -3.40
CA LYS A 109 9.83 -12.51 -3.39
C LYS A 109 10.12 -11.88 -2.04
N ASN A 110 11.39 -11.59 -1.81
CA ASN A 110 11.84 -10.95 -0.59
C ASN A 110 11.73 -9.43 -0.72
N VAL A 111 11.21 -8.77 0.31
CA VAL A 111 11.32 -7.31 0.43
C VAL A 111 12.78 -6.96 0.73
N GLN A 112 13.45 -6.24 -0.17
CA GLN A 112 14.86 -5.92 0.03
C GLN A 112 15.08 -4.85 1.10
N ARG A 113 14.22 -3.84 1.12
CA ARG A 113 14.23 -2.73 2.09
C ARG A 113 12.83 -2.15 2.27
N THR A 114 12.48 -1.83 3.50
CA THR A 114 11.31 -1.04 3.89
C THR A 114 11.72 0.40 4.21
N VAL A 115 10.95 1.36 3.73
CA VAL A 115 11.26 2.79 3.78
C VAL A 115 10.02 3.58 4.16
N ILE A 116 10.16 4.53 5.08
CA ILE A 116 9.16 5.56 5.34
C ILE A 116 9.45 6.75 4.42
N TRP A 117 8.44 7.13 3.64
CA TRP A 117 8.57 8.19 2.65
C TRP A 117 8.11 9.54 3.21
N MET A 118 9.05 10.42 3.54
CA MET A 118 8.80 11.77 4.08
C MET A 118 9.05 12.85 3.02
N GLY A 119 8.29 12.79 1.93
CA GLY A 119 8.37 13.75 0.82
C GLY A 119 9.70 13.67 0.07
N LYS A 120 10.66 14.52 0.44
CA LYS A 120 12.02 14.52 -0.13
C LYS A 120 12.98 13.58 0.60
N LYS A 121 12.68 13.25 1.86
CA LYS A 121 13.53 12.38 2.68
C LYS A 121 12.96 10.96 2.66
N GLN A 122 13.85 9.99 2.56
CA GLN A 122 13.55 8.57 2.63
C GLN A 122 14.33 8.02 3.81
N GLU A 123 13.63 7.37 4.74
CA GLU A 123 14.24 6.78 5.91
C GLU A 123 14.00 5.27 5.90
N THR A 124 15.08 4.50 5.94
CA THR A 124 15.00 3.04 6.00
C THR A 124 14.63 2.62 7.41
N VAL A 125 13.64 1.74 7.52
CA VAL A 125 13.16 1.19 8.79
C VAL A 125 13.17 -0.33 8.73
N GLU A 126 13.30 -0.98 9.89
CA GLU A 126 13.36 -2.43 9.98
C GLU A 126 11.99 -3.06 9.71
N ASP A 127 10.95 -2.54 10.38
CA ASP A 127 9.58 -3.00 10.26
C ASP A 127 8.56 -1.85 10.22
N VAL A 128 7.39 -2.12 9.62
CA VAL A 128 6.26 -1.18 9.59
C VAL A 128 4.96 -1.94 9.93
N PRO A 129 4.24 -1.54 11.01
CA PRO A 129 2.98 -2.17 11.38
C PRO A 129 1.78 -1.66 10.59
N CYS A 130 0.68 -2.40 10.72
CA CYS A 130 -0.63 -2.05 10.20
C CYS A 130 -1.09 -0.63 10.55
N GLY A 131 -1.88 -0.03 9.67
CA GLY A 131 -2.35 1.35 9.77
C GLY A 131 -1.46 2.35 9.04
N ASN A 132 -0.16 2.06 8.92
CA ASN A 132 0.85 2.93 8.33
C ASN A 132 1.03 2.71 6.81
N THR A 133 1.61 3.72 6.16
CA THR A 133 2.06 3.64 4.77
C THR A 133 3.54 3.31 4.71
N VAL A 134 3.93 2.52 3.71
CA VAL A 134 5.30 2.03 3.54
C VAL A 134 5.69 2.07 2.06
N ALA A 135 6.95 2.38 1.81
CA ALA A 135 7.60 2.19 0.52
C ALA A 135 8.53 0.97 0.61
N MET A 136 8.48 0.09 -0.39
CA MET A 136 9.31 -1.12 -0.44
C MET A 136 10.17 -1.13 -1.70
N VAL A 137 11.37 -1.70 -1.58
CA VAL A 137 12.32 -1.90 -2.68
C VAL A 137 12.43 -3.39 -3.02
N GLY A 138 12.61 -3.69 -4.32
CA GLY A 138 12.87 -5.05 -4.81
C GLY A 138 11.64 -5.80 -5.32
N LEU A 139 10.49 -5.13 -5.43
CA LEU A 139 9.22 -5.69 -5.93
C LEU A 139 8.82 -5.11 -7.30
N ASP A 140 9.65 -4.24 -7.86
CA ASP A 140 9.39 -3.45 -9.08
C ASP A 140 9.24 -4.29 -10.35
N GLN A 141 9.93 -5.43 -10.44
CA GLN A 141 9.81 -6.34 -11.58
C GLN A 141 8.47 -7.09 -11.63
N PHE A 142 7.78 -7.21 -10.49
CA PHE A 142 6.58 -8.04 -10.34
C PHE A 142 5.30 -7.21 -10.21
N ILE A 143 5.41 -5.96 -9.75
CA ILE A 143 4.27 -5.08 -9.55
C ILE A 143 4.21 -4.06 -10.69
N THR A 144 3.24 -4.21 -11.58
CA THR A 144 3.06 -3.28 -12.70
C THR A 144 2.33 -2.00 -12.29
N LYS A 145 1.19 -2.12 -11.60
CA LYS A 145 0.33 -0.97 -11.22
C LYS A 145 -0.04 -0.98 -9.75
N ASN A 146 -0.62 -2.09 -9.32
CA ASN A 146 -1.08 -2.36 -7.97
C ASN A 146 -0.89 -3.85 -7.70
N ALA A 147 -0.80 -4.20 -6.41
CA ALA A 147 -0.71 -5.58 -5.97
C ALA A 147 -1.14 -5.67 -4.50
N THR A 148 -1.62 -6.83 -4.11
CA THR A 148 -1.83 -7.16 -2.69
C THR A 148 -0.69 -8.07 -2.24
N LEU A 149 -0.04 -7.73 -1.13
CA LEU A 149 1.05 -8.49 -0.54
C LEU A 149 0.60 -9.19 0.74
N THR A 150 0.97 -10.46 0.86
CA THR A 150 0.70 -11.28 2.04
C THR A 150 1.91 -12.10 2.46
N ASN A 151 1.84 -12.76 3.61
CA ASN A 151 2.88 -13.68 4.06
C ASN A 151 2.94 -14.93 3.17
N GLU A 152 4.12 -15.54 3.04
CA GLU A 152 4.32 -16.75 2.23
C GLU A 152 3.39 -17.92 2.61
N LYS A 153 3.06 -18.05 3.91
CA LYS A 153 2.23 -19.13 4.47
C LYS A 153 0.73 -18.96 4.20
N GLU A 154 0.30 -17.76 3.83
CA GLU A 154 -1.12 -17.38 3.73
C GLU A 154 -1.64 -17.64 2.32
N VAL A 155 -1.93 -18.90 2.03
CA VAL A 155 -2.33 -19.36 0.69
C VAL A 155 -3.79 -19.05 0.38
N GLU A 156 -4.62 -18.96 1.42
CA GLU A 156 -6.07 -18.71 1.31
C GLU A 156 -6.43 -17.22 1.26
N ALA A 157 -5.44 -16.33 1.30
CA ALA A 157 -5.67 -14.90 1.26
C ALA A 157 -6.20 -14.47 -0.12
N HIS A 158 -7.19 -13.59 -0.11
CA HIS A 158 -7.76 -12.99 -1.31
C HIS A 158 -7.14 -11.61 -1.58
N PRO A 159 -7.14 -11.14 -2.84
CA PRO A 159 -6.66 -9.81 -3.15
C PRO A 159 -7.57 -8.71 -2.57
N ILE A 160 -6.98 -7.54 -2.34
CA ILE A 160 -7.71 -6.31 -2.05
C ILE A 160 -8.19 -5.72 -3.38
N ARG A 161 -9.43 -5.24 -3.37
CA ARG A 161 -10.12 -4.72 -4.54
C ARG A 161 -9.34 -3.62 -5.22
N ALA A 162 -9.17 -3.77 -6.53
CA ALA A 162 -8.49 -2.78 -7.35
C ALA A 162 -9.22 -1.42 -7.31
N MET A 163 -8.43 -0.35 -7.43
CA MET A 163 -8.96 1.01 -7.39
C MET A 163 -9.87 1.26 -8.61
N LYS A 164 -11.13 1.62 -8.36
CA LYS A 164 -12.04 2.09 -9.41
C LYS A 164 -11.76 3.56 -9.69
N PHE A 165 -11.27 3.87 -10.89
CA PHE A 165 -11.11 5.25 -11.33
C PHE A 165 -12.48 5.81 -11.71
N SER A 166 -12.80 7.00 -11.21
CA SER A 166 -14.05 7.71 -11.55
C SER A 166 -14.11 8.14 -13.01
N VAL A 167 -12.97 8.16 -13.69
CA VAL A 167 -12.83 8.58 -15.08
C VAL A 167 -12.17 7.47 -15.91
N SER A 168 -12.70 7.26 -17.12
CA SER A 168 -12.07 6.40 -18.10
C SER A 168 -10.99 7.17 -18.87
N PRO A 169 -9.81 6.59 -19.13
CA PRO A 169 -8.80 7.24 -19.97
C PRO A 169 -9.29 7.29 -21.43
N VAL A 170 -9.75 8.45 -21.88
CA VAL A 170 -10.33 8.63 -23.24
C VAL A 170 -9.25 8.94 -24.28
N VAL A 171 -8.22 9.69 -23.90
CA VAL A 171 -7.20 10.18 -24.82
C VAL A 171 -6.22 9.05 -25.16
N ARG A 172 -6.10 8.75 -26.46
CA ARG A 172 -5.12 7.80 -27.01
C ARG A 172 -4.06 8.58 -27.78
N VAL A 173 -2.79 8.37 -27.43
CA VAL A 173 -1.64 8.98 -28.10
C VAL A 173 -0.82 7.85 -28.72
N ALA A 174 -0.52 7.95 -30.01
CA ALA A 174 0.41 7.05 -30.67
C ALA A 174 1.85 7.52 -30.38
N CYS A 175 2.69 6.61 -29.90
CA CYS A 175 4.10 6.88 -29.65
C CYS A 175 4.93 6.02 -30.60
N SER A 176 5.83 6.63 -31.36
CA SER A 176 6.87 5.95 -32.14
C SER A 176 8.24 6.40 -31.62
N VAL A 177 9.20 5.47 -31.60
CA VAL A 177 10.60 5.82 -31.37
C VAL A 177 11.14 6.46 -32.64
N GLN A 178 11.57 7.71 -32.54
CA GLN A 178 12.27 8.36 -33.63
C GLN A 178 13.72 7.86 -33.60
N ALA A 179 14.06 6.97 -34.53
CA ALA A 179 15.45 6.59 -34.76
C ALA A 179 16.19 7.80 -35.35
N CYS A 180 17.32 8.16 -34.74
CA CYS A 180 18.28 9.08 -35.33
C CYS A 180 19.08 8.39 -36.43
#